data_AF-A0A965AH20-F1
#
_entry.id   AF-A0A965AH20-F1
#
_cell.length_a   1.000
_cell.length_b   1.000
_cell.length_c   1.000
_cell.angle_alpha   90.00
_cell.angle_beta   90.00
_cell.angle_gamma   90.00
#
_symmetry.space_group_name_H-M   'P 1'
#
loop_
_entity.id
_entity.type
_entity.pdbx_description
1 polymer ?
#
loop_
_entity_poly.entity_id
_entity_poly.type
_entity_poly.pdbx_seq_one_letter_code
_entity_poly.pdbx_strand_id
1 'polypeptide(L)'
;LIAYEAVHEIQGWEDLRRRLADDRRCFGFFHPALPDEPLIFVEVALTQGLAGQIHDLIDSEPEGNAATTADTAIFYSISNCQAGLAGISFGNFLIKQVADEIQKELPQITQYATLSPIPGFRRWLDDELVKQTPEFLTEDEIDLLNRSDWRENELIRQPLKSALMRLCATYLVEEKRNGRPLDPVARFHLGIGASVERFNWAADLSSKGIDQSAGMMVNYLYDRDRIVSNHEAYVRDGVIATSAAVAKLSKG
;
A
#
# COMPACT_ATOMS: atom_id res chain seq x y z
N LEU A 1 -7.52 15.54 11.31
CA LEU A 1 -7.52 14.13 10.88
C LEU A 1 -8.66 13.89 9.90
N ILE A 2 -9.94 13.96 10.32
CA ILE A 2 -11.10 13.76 9.42
C ILE A 2 -11.00 14.54 8.10
N ALA A 3 -10.71 15.85 8.16
CA ALA A 3 -10.61 16.69 6.96
C ALA A 3 -9.35 16.46 6.08
N TYR A 4 -8.37 15.70 6.56
CA TYR A 4 -7.06 15.55 5.90
C TYR A 4 -6.80 14.13 5.37
N GLU A 5 -7.68 13.17 5.65
CA GLU A 5 -7.51 11.77 5.25
C GLU A 5 -7.74 11.58 3.75
N ALA A 6 -6.67 11.17 3.05
CA ALA A 6 -6.63 11.11 1.59
C ALA A 6 -6.60 9.67 1.04
N VAL A 7 -6.32 8.68 1.88
CA VAL A 7 -6.21 7.27 1.50
C VAL A 7 -7.56 6.58 1.71
N HIS A 8 -8.11 6.62 2.93
CA HIS A 8 -9.38 6.00 3.29
C HIS A 8 -10.25 6.97 4.08
N GLU A 9 -11.20 7.62 3.42
CA GLU A 9 -12.05 8.68 4.00
C GLU A 9 -12.62 8.30 5.38
N ILE A 10 -12.52 9.22 6.35
CA ILE A 10 -13.05 9.00 7.70
C ILE A 10 -14.52 9.41 7.75
N GLN A 11 -15.44 8.46 7.96
CA GLN A 11 -16.89 8.68 7.90
C GLN A 11 -17.51 9.29 9.17
N GLY A 12 -16.73 10.02 9.97
CA GLY A 12 -17.18 10.74 11.16
C GLY A 12 -16.46 10.35 12.44
N TRP A 13 -17.10 10.63 13.58
CA TRP A 13 -16.47 10.49 14.90
C TRP A 13 -16.28 9.04 15.36
N GLU A 14 -17.20 8.13 15.02
CA GLU A 14 -17.08 6.72 15.38
C GLU A 14 -15.91 6.06 14.64
N ASP A 15 -15.76 6.33 13.34
CA ASP A 15 -14.62 5.88 12.52
C ASP A 15 -13.29 6.47 13.05
N LEU A 16 -13.26 7.77 13.38
CA LEU A 16 -12.07 8.36 14.01
C LEU A 16 -11.72 7.67 15.33
N ARG A 17 -12.72 7.37 16.17
CA ARG A 17 -12.51 6.66 17.43
C ARG A 17 -11.95 5.26 17.19
N ARG A 18 -12.43 4.54 16.17
CA ARG A 18 -11.92 3.22 15.79
C ARG A 18 -10.46 3.27 15.38
N ARG A 19 -10.05 4.28 14.61
CA ARG A 19 -8.67 4.51 14.16
C ARG A 19 -7.71 4.95 15.27
N LEU A 20 -8.24 5.24 16.46
CA LEU A 20 -7.49 5.60 17.67
C LEU A 20 -7.67 4.58 18.81
N ALA A 21 -8.20 3.38 18.50
CA ALA A 21 -8.36 2.30 19.46
C ALA A 21 -7.02 1.72 19.94
N ASP A 22 -7.04 0.84 20.94
CA ASP A 22 -5.83 0.31 21.59
C ASP A 22 -4.91 -0.49 20.65
N ASP A 23 -5.49 -1.11 19.61
CA ASP A 23 -4.81 -1.83 18.53
C ASP A 23 -4.38 -0.91 17.36
N ARG A 24 -4.47 0.42 17.55
CA ARG A 24 -4.10 1.43 16.56
C ARG A 24 -3.07 2.40 17.14
N ARG A 25 -2.25 2.96 16.26
CA ARG A 25 -1.39 4.11 16.58
C ARG A 25 -1.54 5.14 15.47
N CYS A 26 -1.60 6.41 15.86
CA CYS A 26 -1.66 7.53 14.94
C CYS A 26 -0.54 8.50 15.29
N PHE A 27 0.28 8.84 14.30
CA PHE A 27 1.42 9.73 14.46
C PHE A 27 1.21 10.99 13.61
N GLY A 28 1.61 12.14 14.14
CA GLY A 28 1.59 13.41 13.43
C GLY A 28 2.97 14.03 13.37
N PHE A 29 3.36 14.53 12.20
CA PHE A 29 4.59 15.28 12.00
C PHE A 29 4.27 16.78 11.95
N PHE A 30 4.85 17.54 12.87
CA PHE A 30 4.60 18.97 13.01
C PHE A 30 5.88 19.76 12.72
N HIS A 31 5.72 20.97 12.20
CA HIS A 31 6.82 21.91 12.05
C HIS A 31 6.65 23.06 13.05
N PRO A 32 7.72 23.58 13.68
CA PRO A 32 7.60 24.64 14.68
C PRO A 32 6.88 25.91 14.19
N ALA A 33 6.91 26.18 12.89
CA ALA A 33 6.20 27.31 12.27
C ALA A 33 4.68 27.07 12.11
N LEU A 34 4.21 25.82 12.21
CA LEU A 34 2.82 25.39 12.13
C LEU A 34 2.55 24.39 13.28
N PRO A 35 2.59 24.83 14.54
CA PRO A 35 2.56 23.93 15.69
C PRO A 35 1.22 23.20 15.87
N ASP A 36 0.13 23.81 15.42
CA ASP A 36 -1.23 23.27 15.57
C ASP A 36 -1.72 22.52 14.32
N GLU A 37 -0.90 22.47 13.26
CA GLU A 37 -1.26 21.82 11.99
C GLU A 37 -0.27 20.69 11.66
N PRO A 38 -0.73 19.42 11.61
CA PRO A 38 0.13 18.33 11.18
C PRO A 38 0.45 18.53 9.70
N LEU A 39 1.71 18.36 9.32
CA LEU A 39 2.15 18.33 7.93
C LEU A 39 1.83 16.97 7.29
N ILE A 40 2.11 15.91 8.04
CA ILE A 40 1.80 14.53 7.68
C ILE A 40 1.16 13.87 8.89
N PHE A 41 0.20 12.99 8.65
CA PHE A 41 -0.17 12.01 9.63
C PHE A 41 -0.08 10.59 9.07
N VAL A 42 0.15 9.65 9.98
CA VAL A 42 0.38 8.23 9.70
C VAL A 42 -0.52 7.41 10.61
N GLU A 43 -1.34 6.55 10.01
CA GLU A 43 -2.17 5.60 10.75
C GLU A 43 -1.58 4.18 10.64
N VAL A 44 -1.50 3.51 11.79
CA VAL A 44 -0.89 2.21 11.95
C VAL A 44 -1.85 1.27 12.67
N ALA A 45 -2.02 0.07 12.15
CA ALA A 45 -2.72 -1.03 12.79
C ALA A 45 -1.73 -2.04 13.36
N LEU A 46 -1.96 -2.49 14.59
CA LEU A 46 -1.19 -3.54 15.24
C LEU A 46 -1.86 -4.88 14.97
N THR A 47 -1.17 -5.78 14.28
CA THR A 47 -1.73 -7.05 13.79
C THR A 47 -0.82 -8.23 14.09
N GLN A 48 -1.34 -9.44 13.89
CA GLN A 48 -0.55 -10.66 13.78
C GLN A 48 -0.26 -10.94 12.30
N GLY A 49 1.00 -10.75 11.90
CA GLY A 49 1.43 -10.84 10.52
C GLY A 49 0.86 -9.76 9.59
N LEU A 50 1.08 -9.95 8.29
CA LEU A 50 0.70 -8.98 7.25
C LEU A 50 -0.82 -8.93 7.03
N ALA A 51 -1.41 -7.74 7.17
CA ALA A 51 -2.79 -7.48 6.74
C ALA A 51 -2.92 -7.50 5.21
N GLY A 52 -4.03 -8.09 4.73
CA GLY A 52 -4.32 -8.21 3.30
C GLY A 52 -5.62 -7.55 2.84
N GLN A 53 -6.44 -7.07 3.78
CA GLN A 53 -7.75 -6.49 3.52
C GLN A 53 -7.89 -5.18 4.28
N ILE A 54 -8.30 -4.11 3.62
CA ILE A 54 -8.40 -2.81 4.30
C ILE A 54 -9.59 -2.74 5.25
N HIS A 55 -10.70 -3.39 4.88
CA HIS A 55 -11.92 -3.44 5.69
C HIS A 55 -11.69 -4.10 7.06
N ASP A 56 -10.79 -5.09 7.13
CA ASP A 56 -10.39 -5.71 8.39
C ASP A 56 -9.69 -4.69 9.33
N LEU A 57 -9.06 -3.65 8.76
CA LEU A 57 -8.37 -2.62 9.54
C LEU A 57 -9.28 -1.45 9.91
N ILE A 58 -10.23 -1.08 9.06
CA ILE A 58 -11.07 0.10 9.26
C ILE A 58 -12.39 -0.26 9.97
N ASP A 59 -13.03 -1.35 9.59
CA ASP A 59 -14.42 -1.63 9.98
C ASP A 59 -14.54 -2.59 11.16
N SER A 60 -13.53 -3.44 11.39
CA SER A 60 -13.61 -4.52 12.40
C SER A 60 -13.26 -4.02 13.79
N GLU A 61 -14.07 -4.34 14.82
CA GLU A 61 -13.70 -4.06 16.21
C GLU A 61 -12.48 -4.89 16.65
N PRO A 62 -11.62 -4.36 17.53
CA PRO A 62 -10.47 -5.11 18.04
C PRO A 62 -10.92 -6.36 18.80
N GLU A 63 -10.32 -7.51 18.47
CA GLU A 63 -10.37 -8.66 19.36
C GLU A 63 -9.63 -8.31 20.66
N GLY A 64 -10.18 -8.70 21.82
CA GLY A 64 -9.83 -8.09 23.11
C GLY A 64 -8.34 -8.02 23.48
N ASN A 65 -7.50 -8.94 22.98
CA ASN A 65 -6.06 -8.96 23.25
C ASN A 65 -5.17 -8.57 22.04
N ALA A 66 -5.74 -8.06 20.94
CA ALA A 66 -5.05 -7.82 19.68
C ALA A 66 -3.78 -6.97 19.83
N ALA A 67 -3.83 -5.89 20.62
CA ALA A 67 -2.66 -5.03 20.85
C ALA A 67 -1.51 -5.75 21.58
N THR A 68 -1.84 -6.68 22.48
CA THR A 68 -0.84 -7.41 23.29
C THR A 68 -0.23 -8.61 22.57
N THR A 69 -0.94 -9.16 21.59
CA THR A 69 -0.50 -10.34 20.83
C THR A 69 0.02 -9.99 19.44
N ALA A 70 -0.07 -8.73 19.02
CA ALA A 70 0.47 -8.25 17.76
C ALA A 70 2.00 -8.40 17.70
N ASP A 71 2.48 -8.75 16.50
CA ASP A 71 3.92 -8.85 16.15
C ASP A 71 4.29 -7.92 14.98
N THR A 72 3.28 -7.30 14.35
CA THR A 72 3.40 -6.55 13.10
C THR A 72 2.71 -5.19 13.21
N ALA A 73 3.39 -4.15 12.72
CA ALA A 73 2.82 -2.82 12.51
C ALA A 73 2.50 -2.63 11.01
N ILE A 74 1.21 -2.40 10.72
CA ILE A 74 0.69 -2.15 9.37
C ILE A 74 0.39 -0.67 9.17
N PHE A 75 1.20 0.00 8.37
CA PHE A 75 0.97 1.37 7.91
C PHE A 75 -0.09 1.37 6.81
N TYR A 76 -1.33 1.70 7.15
CA TYR A 76 -2.46 1.63 6.20
C TYR A 76 -2.93 3.01 5.70
N SER A 77 -2.50 4.11 6.34
CA SER A 77 -2.69 5.45 5.81
C SER A 77 -1.47 6.33 6.08
N ILE A 78 -1.02 7.05 5.05
CA ILE A 78 0.01 8.10 5.14
C ILE A 78 -0.50 9.26 4.31
N SER A 79 -0.84 10.36 4.98
CA SER A 79 -1.55 11.48 4.35
C SER A 79 -0.80 12.79 4.57
N ASN A 80 -0.58 13.53 3.47
CA ASN A 80 -0.05 14.89 3.51
C ASN A 80 -1.22 15.87 3.70
N CYS A 81 -1.22 16.60 4.80
CA CYS A 81 -2.31 17.52 5.14
C CYS A 81 -2.24 18.84 4.35
N GLN A 82 -1.10 19.14 3.72
CA GLN A 82 -0.82 20.45 3.15
C GLN A 82 -0.64 20.33 1.64
N ALA A 83 -1.67 20.71 0.89
CA ALA A 83 -1.65 20.70 -0.58
C ALA A 83 -0.49 21.53 -1.17
N GLY A 84 -0.14 22.64 -0.51
CA GLY A 84 1.00 23.49 -0.90
C GLY A 84 2.37 22.83 -0.73
N LEU A 85 2.45 21.70 -0.02
CA LEU A 85 3.68 20.91 0.17
C LEU A 85 3.65 19.61 -0.63
N ALA A 86 2.73 19.48 -1.60
CA ALA A 86 2.68 18.34 -2.49
C ALA A 86 4.01 18.21 -3.27
N GLY A 87 4.63 17.03 -3.19
CA GLY A 87 5.91 16.75 -3.83
C GLY A 87 7.16 17.19 -3.05
N ILE A 88 7.00 17.84 -1.90
CA ILE A 88 8.11 18.08 -0.98
C ILE A 88 8.38 16.80 -0.19
N SER A 89 9.60 16.29 -0.26
CA SER A 89 10.02 15.17 0.58
C SER A 89 10.28 15.69 1.99
N PHE A 90 9.52 15.19 2.97
CA PHE A 90 9.76 15.43 4.40
C PHE A 90 10.84 14.50 4.98
N GLY A 91 11.69 13.97 4.10
CA GLY A 91 12.75 13.04 4.42
C GLY A 91 12.31 11.58 4.26
N ASN A 92 13.23 10.75 3.75
CA ASN A 92 13.03 9.31 3.56
C ASN A 92 12.99 8.52 4.90
N PHE A 93 12.89 9.20 6.04
CA PHE A 93 12.97 8.59 7.37
C PHE A 93 11.67 8.65 8.16
N LEU A 94 10.58 9.14 7.56
CA LEU A 94 9.28 9.25 8.23
C LEU A 94 8.83 7.92 8.82
N ILE A 95 8.83 6.86 8.00
CA ILE A 95 8.44 5.52 8.44
C ILE A 95 9.43 4.94 9.45
N LYS A 96 10.73 5.25 9.30
CA LYS A 96 11.75 4.83 10.26
C LYS A 96 11.50 5.44 11.64
N GLN A 97 11.18 6.73 11.72
CA GLN A 97 10.89 7.41 12.99
C GLN A 97 9.67 6.80 13.67
N VAL A 98 8.58 6.57 12.92
CA VAL A 98 7.38 5.92 13.46
C VAL A 98 7.70 4.49 13.94
N ALA A 99 8.43 3.71 13.15
CA ALA A 99 8.84 2.35 13.52
C ALA A 99 9.71 2.34 14.79
N ASP A 100 10.65 3.28 14.92
CA ASP A 100 11.51 3.40 16.10
C ASP A 100 10.70 3.79 17.36
N GLU A 101 9.67 4.64 17.24
CA GLU A 101 8.76 4.94 18.36
C GLU A 101 7.90 3.73 18.75
N ILE A 102 7.32 3.02 17.77
CA ILE A 102 6.56 1.79 18.01
C ILE A 102 7.44 0.75 18.71
N GLN A 103 8.68 0.57 18.27
CA GLN A 103 9.61 -0.41 18.86
C GLN A 103 9.94 -0.10 20.33
N LYS A 104 10.05 1.18 20.70
CA LYS A 104 10.31 1.62 22.08
C LYS A 104 9.12 1.32 22.98
N GLU A 105 7.91 1.56 22.47
CA GLU A 105 6.67 1.34 23.21
C GLU A 105 6.28 -0.15 23.29
N LEU A 106 6.42 -0.87 22.19
CA LEU A 106 5.95 -2.24 21.97
C LEU A 106 7.08 -3.12 21.41
N PRO A 107 8.02 -3.60 22.27
CA PRO A 107 9.18 -4.35 21.82
C PRO A 107 8.86 -5.66 21.10
N GLN A 108 7.66 -6.21 21.29
CA GLN A 108 7.17 -7.42 20.62
C GLN A 108 6.86 -7.21 19.13
N ILE A 109 6.68 -5.96 18.69
CA ILE A 109 6.49 -5.64 17.28
C ILE A 109 7.84 -5.72 16.58
N THR A 110 7.97 -6.66 15.66
CA THR A 110 9.23 -6.95 14.95
C THR A 110 9.12 -6.81 13.44
N GLN A 111 7.89 -6.83 12.91
CA GLN A 111 7.62 -6.66 11.49
C GLN A 111 6.93 -5.32 11.21
N TYR A 112 7.38 -4.62 10.18
CA TYR A 112 6.88 -3.31 9.78
C TYR A 112 6.54 -3.33 8.29
N ALA A 113 5.26 -3.22 7.94
CA ALA A 113 4.82 -3.27 6.56
C ALA A 113 3.69 -2.28 6.29
N THR A 114 3.45 -1.91 5.04
CA THR A 114 2.26 -1.13 4.68
C THR A 114 1.12 -2.02 4.22
N LEU A 115 -0.09 -1.48 4.14
CA LEU A 115 -1.13 -1.93 3.22
C LEU A 115 -1.47 -0.74 2.32
N SER A 116 -0.82 -0.66 1.16
CA SER A 116 -0.82 0.53 0.31
C SER A 116 -1.74 0.37 -0.91
N PRO A 117 -2.40 1.45 -1.37
CA PRO A 117 -3.10 1.46 -2.63
C PRO A 117 -2.13 1.43 -3.82
N ILE A 118 -2.65 1.13 -5.01
CA ILE A 118 -1.88 1.06 -6.26
C ILE A 118 -2.48 2.02 -7.30
N PRO A 119 -2.45 3.33 -7.03
CA PRO A 119 -3.15 4.31 -7.85
C PRO A 119 -2.60 4.36 -9.28
N GLY A 120 -3.47 4.06 -10.25
CA GLY A 120 -3.15 4.13 -11.68
C GLY A 120 -2.96 2.77 -12.33
N PHE A 121 -2.93 1.67 -11.56
CA PHE A 121 -2.90 0.32 -12.10
C PHE A 121 -4.08 0.06 -13.03
N ARG A 122 -5.30 0.47 -12.66
CA ARG A 122 -6.49 0.25 -13.51
C ARG A 122 -6.36 0.91 -14.87
N ARG A 123 -5.92 2.17 -14.88
CA ARG A 123 -5.72 2.94 -16.12
C ARG A 123 -4.62 2.32 -16.97
N TRP A 124 -3.52 1.89 -16.35
CA TRP A 124 -2.46 1.18 -17.07
C TRP A 124 -2.97 -0.11 -17.69
N LEU A 125 -3.74 -0.91 -16.96
CA LEU A 125 -4.35 -2.15 -17.47
C LEU A 125 -5.28 -1.89 -18.67
N ASP A 126 -6.11 -0.85 -18.60
CA ASP A 126 -6.97 -0.46 -19.73
C ASP A 126 -6.16 -0.09 -20.98
N ASP A 127 -5.10 0.69 -20.80
CA ASP A 127 -4.21 1.07 -21.89
C ASP A 127 -3.48 -0.15 -22.48
N GLU A 128 -3.05 -1.09 -21.64
CA GLU A 128 -2.25 -2.24 -22.05
C GLU A 128 -3.06 -3.26 -22.86
N LEU A 129 -4.31 -3.51 -22.46
CA LEU A 129 -5.25 -4.37 -23.20
C LEU A 129 -5.55 -3.83 -24.62
N VAL A 130 -5.36 -2.53 -24.87
CA VAL A 130 -5.55 -1.92 -26.19
C VAL A 130 -4.26 -1.90 -27.00
N LYS A 131 -3.11 -1.62 -26.35
CA LYS A 131 -1.83 -1.43 -27.04
C LYS A 131 -1.14 -2.76 -27.37
N GLN A 132 -0.99 -3.60 -26.36
CA GLN A 132 -0.24 -4.85 -26.43
C GLN A 132 -0.70 -5.75 -25.29
N THR A 133 -1.70 -6.58 -25.56
CA THR A 133 -2.17 -7.57 -24.58
C THR A 133 -1.01 -8.48 -24.17
N PRO A 134 -0.69 -8.60 -22.85
CA PRO A 134 0.41 -9.42 -22.39
C PRO A 134 0.27 -10.89 -22.81
N GLU A 135 1.35 -11.48 -23.32
CA GLU A 135 1.36 -12.83 -23.89
C GLU A 135 1.00 -13.94 -22.88
N PHE A 136 1.17 -13.68 -21.58
CA PHE A 136 0.83 -14.64 -20.54
C PHE A 136 -0.67 -14.75 -20.25
N LEU A 137 -1.49 -13.84 -20.78
CA LEU A 137 -2.95 -13.88 -20.62
C LEU A 137 -3.56 -14.92 -21.55
N THR A 138 -4.47 -15.74 -21.02
CA THR A 138 -5.23 -16.68 -21.85
C THR A 138 -6.34 -15.96 -22.62
N GLU A 139 -6.83 -16.57 -23.71
CA GLU A 139 -8.00 -16.05 -24.44
C GLU A 139 -9.21 -15.85 -23.52
N ASP A 140 -9.48 -16.81 -22.63
CA ASP A 140 -10.55 -16.70 -21.62
C ASP A 140 -10.34 -15.51 -20.66
N GLU A 141 -9.12 -15.29 -20.18
CA GLU A 141 -8.80 -14.15 -19.30
C GLU A 141 -9.00 -12.81 -20.02
N ILE A 142 -8.63 -12.74 -21.30
CA ILE A 142 -8.82 -11.56 -22.15
C ILE A 142 -10.31 -11.28 -22.37
N ASP A 143 -11.09 -12.32 -22.70
CA ASP A 143 -12.53 -12.21 -22.91
C ASP A 143 -13.25 -11.72 -21.65
N LEU A 144 -12.86 -12.25 -20.48
CA LEU A 144 -13.40 -11.79 -19.19
C LEU A 144 -13.02 -10.34 -18.89
N LEU A 145 -11.77 -9.93 -19.15
CA LEU A 145 -11.30 -8.53 -18.96
C LEU A 145 -11.95 -7.52 -19.91
N ASN A 146 -12.46 -7.98 -21.05
CA ASN A 146 -13.18 -7.14 -22.02
C ASN A 146 -14.67 -6.95 -21.69
N ARG A 147 -15.22 -7.70 -20.71
CA ARG A 147 -16.62 -7.52 -20.30
C ARG A 147 -16.82 -6.23 -19.52
N SER A 148 -17.86 -5.46 -19.83
CA SER A 148 -18.10 -4.20 -19.11
C SER A 148 -18.39 -4.36 -17.62
N ASP A 149 -18.89 -5.54 -17.21
CA ASP A 149 -19.28 -5.86 -15.82
C ASP A 149 -18.22 -6.63 -15.04
N TRP A 150 -17.02 -6.87 -15.59
CA TRP A 150 -16.03 -7.72 -14.93
C TRP A 150 -15.58 -7.14 -13.59
N ARG A 151 -15.63 -5.82 -13.42
CA ARG A 151 -15.10 -5.11 -12.26
C ARG A 151 -16.03 -5.21 -11.06
N GLU A 152 -17.34 -5.30 -11.27
CA GLU A 152 -18.37 -5.35 -10.22
C GLU A 152 -18.85 -6.78 -9.96
N ASN A 153 -18.72 -7.67 -10.95
CA ASN A 153 -19.16 -9.05 -10.86
C ASN A 153 -18.07 -9.99 -10.29
N GLU A 154 -18.26 -10.45 -9.05
CA GLU A 154 -17.33 -11.37 -8.37
C GLU A 154 -17.08 -12.67 -9.14
N LEU A 155 -18.12 -13.22 -9.79
CA LEU A 155 -18.00 -14.47 -10.55
C LEU A 155 -17.09 -14.32 -11.77
N ILE A 156 -16.94 -13.10 -12.30
CA ILE A 156 -16.03 -12.78 -13.41
C ILE A 156 -14.64 -12.43 -12.88
N ARG A 157 -14.56 -11.68 -11.77
CA ARG A 157 -13.28 -11.31 -11.14
C ARG A 157 -12.50 -12.51 -10.60
N GLN A 158 -13.18 -13.49 -10.02
CA GLN A 158 -12.52 -14.58 -9.31
C GLN A 158 -11.58 -15.40 -10.22
N PRO A 159 -11.97 -15.80 -11.45
CA PRO A 159 -11.05 -16.39 -12.42
C PRO A 159 -9.84 -15.51 -12.77
N LEU A 160 -10.04 -14.18 -12.79
CA LEU A 160 -9.01 -13.20 -13.15
C LEU A 160 -7.96 -12.97 -12.05
N LYS A 161 -8.12 -13.52 -10.84
CA LYS A 161 -7.21 -13.30 -9.72
C LYS A 161 -5.74 -13.54 -10.10
N SER A 162 -5.44 -14.64 -10.77
CA SER A 162 -4.06 -14.98 -11.12
C SER A 162 -3.47 -14.03 -12.16
N ALA A 163 -4.24 -13.71 -13.22
CA ALA A 163 -3.88 -12.71 -14.21
C ALA A 163 -3.64 -11.33 -13.58
N LEU A 164 -4.56 -10.85 -12.74
CA LEU A 164 -4.46 -9.54 -12.11
C LEU A 164 -3.27 -9.44 -11.16
N MET A 165 -2.91 -10.53 -10.47
CA MET A 165 -1.67 -10.59 -9.66
C MET A 165 -0.41 -10.51 -10.53
N ARG A 166 -0.36 -11.19 -11.68
CA ARG A 166 0.78 -11.10 -12.63
C ARG A 166 0.88 -9.71 -13.24
N LEU A 167 -0.23 -9.17 -13.76
CA LEU A 167 -0.34 -7.81 -14.29
C LEU A 167 0.10 -6.75 -13.27
N CYS A 168 -0.32 -6.90 -12.01
CA CYS A 168 0.09 -6.00 -10.93
C CYS A 168 1.59 -6.10 -10.64
N ALA A 169 2.17 -7.31 -10.72
CA ALA A 169 3.61 -7.51 -10.61
C ALA A 169 4.38 -6.80 -11.74
N THR A 170 3.94 -6.95 -12.99
CA THR A 170 4.50 -6.24 -14.15
C THR A 170 4.43 -4.73 -13.96
N TYR A 171 3.25 -4.20 -13.60
CA TYR A 171 3.05 -2.77 -13.38
C TYR A 171 3.94 -2.16 -12.29
N LEU A 172 4.11 -2.85 -11.15
CA LEU A 172 4.86 -2.32 -10.02
C LEU A 172 6.36 -2.54 -10.11
N VAL A 173 6.81 -3.61 -10.76
CA VAL A 173 8.21 -4.04 -10.75
C VAL A 173 8.92 -3.73 -12.08
N GLU A 174 8.22 -3.80 -13.21
CA GLU A 174 8.84 -3.78 -14.54
C GLU A 174 8.55 -2.46 -15.26
N GLU A 175 7.31 -1.99 -15.18
CA GLU A 175 6.87 -0.79 -15.88
C GLU A 175 7.47 0.49 -15.30
N LYS A 176 8.19 1.22 -16.16
CA LYS A 176 8.95 2.41 -15.78
C LYS A 176 8.72 3.56 -16.76
N ARG A 177 8.66 4.78 -16.23
CA ARG A 177 8.73 6.03 -17.00
C ARG A 177 9.95 6.81 -16.57
N ASN A 178 10.81 7.15 -17.54
CA ASN A 178 12.08 7.84 -17.29
C ASN A 178 12.94 7.11 -16.22
N GLY A 179 12.97 5.78 -16.27
CA GLY A 179 13.75 4.94 -15.35
C GLY A 179 13.16 4.76 -13.95
N ARG A 180 11.97 5.29 -13.66
CA ARG A 180 11.31 5.15 -12.35
C ARG A 180 10.00 4.37 -12.46
N PRO A 181 9.59 3.61 -11.43
CA PRO A 181 8.29 2.94 -11.39
C PRO A 181 7.15 3.89 -11.75
N LEU A 182 6.17 3.40 -12.51
CA LEU A 182 5.00 4.21 -12.89
C LEU A 182 4.20 4.68 -11.67
N ASP A 183 3.96 3.76 -10.74
CA ASP A 183 3.15 4.00 -9.56
C ASP A 183 3.81 5.01 -8.59
N PRO A 184 3.11 6.09 -8.19
CA PRO A 184 3.68 7.09 -7.28
C PRO A 184 3.90 6.57 -5.86
N VAL A 185 3.06 5.64 -5.38
CA VAL A 185 3.14 5.08 -4.03
C VAL A 185 4.30 4.08 -3.93
N ALA A 186 4.54 3.31 -4.98
CA ALA A 186 5.72 2.47 -5.15
C ALA A 186 6.99 3.32 -5.11
N ARG A 187 7.04 4.42 -5.87
CA ARG A 187 8.20 5.32 -5.87
C ARG A 187 8.51 5.87 -4.47
N PHE A 188 7.47 6.17 -3.69
CA PHE A 188 7.61 6.64 -2.32
C PHE A 188 8.21 5.55 -1.41
N HIS A 189 7.60 4.37 -1.35
CA HIS A 189 8.04 3.31 -0.44
C HIS A 189 9.40 2.70 -0.83
N LEU A 190 9.64 2.48 -2.12
CA LEU A 190 10.95 2.04 -2.63
C LEU A 190 12.02 3.11 -2.40
N GLY A 191 11.64 4.39 -2.52
CA GLY A 191 12.49 5.53 -2.18
C GLY A 191 12.90 5.58 -0.71
N ILE A 192 12.16 4.94 0.20
CA ILE A 192 12.54 4.80 1.61
C ILE A 192 13.39 3.54 1.84
N GLY A 193 13.37 2.57 0.92
CA GLY A 193 14.08 1.30 1.03
C GLY A 193 13.21 0.10 1.38
N ALA A 194 11.89 0.21 1.24
CA ALA A 194 10.99 -0.92 1.38
C ALA A 194 11.16 -1.92 0.23
N SER A 195 10.77 -3.17 0.44
CA SER A 195 10.59 -4.18 -0.62
C SER A 195 9.12 -4.38 -0.96
N VAL A 196 8.82 -4.70 -2.21
CA VAL A 196 7.49 -5.20 -2.61
C VAL A 196 7.32 -6.61 -2.05
N GLU A 197 6.49 -6.75 -1.03
CA GLU A 197 6.42 -8.00 -0.25
C GLU A 197 5.31 -8.92 -0.74
N ARG A 198 4.10 -8.40 -0.88
CA ARG A 198 2.92 -9.20 -1.21
C ARG A 198 1.86 -8.37 -1.93
N PHE A 199 1.27 -8.92 -2.99
CA PHE A 199 0.07 -8.38 -3.60
C PHE A 199 -1.18 -8.97 -2.94
N ASN A 200 -2.15 -8.12 -2.66
CA ASN A 200 -3.37 -8.47 -1.98
C ASN A 200 -4.55 -8.32 -2.96
N TRP A 201 -5.15 -9.45 -3.29
CA TRP A 201 -6.32 -9.56 -4.17
C TRP A 201 -7.60 -9.19 -3.43
N ALA A 202 -8.49 -8.43 -4.09
CA ALA A 202 -9.77 -8.00 -3.53
C ALA A 202 -9.61 -7.36 -2.14
N ALA A 203 -8.54 -6.59 -1.99
CA ALA A 203 -8.07 -5.97 -0.75
C ALA A 203 -8.84 -4.69 -0.38
N ASP A 204 -9.33 -3.97 -1.40
CA ASP A 204 -10.16 -2.77 -1.27
C ASP A 204 -11.25 -2.82 -2.36
N LEU A 205 -12.46 -3.26 -1.98
CA LEU A 205 -13.60 -3.36 -2.88
C LEU A 205 -14.49 -2.11 -2.85
N SER A 206 -14.04 -1.02 -2.21
CA SER A 206 -14.68 0.28 -2.35
C SER A 206 -14.67 0.73 -3.82
N SER A 207 -15.59 1.62 -4.20
CA SER A 207 -15.61 2.18 -5.56
C SER A 207 -14.25 2.78 -5.94
N LYS A 208 -13.60 3.46 -4.99
CA LYS A 208 -12.25 4.01 -5.18
C LYS A 208 -11.20 2.92 -5.43
N GLY A 209 -11.20 1.85 -4.63
CA GLY A 209 -10.26 0.73 -4.79
C GLY A 209 -10.43 0.00 -6.13
N ILE A 210 -11.68 -0.22 -6.56
CA ILE A 210 -11.99 -0.79 -7.87
C ILE A 210 -11.52 0.14 -9.00
N ASP A 211 -11.81 1.44 -8.91
CA ASP A 211 -11.44 2.42 -9.94
C ASP A 211 -9.93 2.65 -10.05
N GLN A 212 -9.20 2.59 -8.94
CA GLN A 212 -7.75 2.84 -8.93
C GLN A 212 -6.94 1.62 -9.35
N SER A 213 -7.32 0.43 -8.89
CA SER A 213 -6.48 -0.75 -8.98
C SER A 213 -7.25 -2.08 -9.09
N ALA A 214 -8.52 -2.06 -9.50
CA ALA A 214 -9.37 -3.26 -9.54
C ALA A 214 -9.40 -4.01 -8.19
N GLY A 215 -9.32 -3.26 -7.09
CA GLY A 215 -9.29 -3.75 -5.72
C GLY A 215 -7.98 -4.42 -5.30
N MET A 216 -6.90 -4.26 -6.07
CA MET A 216 -5.57 -4.69 -5.69
C MET A 216 -4.94 -3.70 -4.69
N MET A 217 -4.34 -4.22 -3.63
CA MET A 217 -3.42 -3.48 -2.75
C MET A 217 -2.09 -4.22 -2.65
N VAL A 218 -1.10 -3.57 -2.04
CA VAL A 218 0.25 -4.14 -1.90
C VAL A 218 0.80 -3.90 -0.50
N ASN A 219 1.46 -4.91 0.05
CA ASN A 219 2.29 -4.73 1.23
C ASN A 219 3.72 -4.37 0.80
N TYR A 220 4.23 -3.23 1.28
CA TYR A 220 5.65 -2.92 1.25
C TYR A 220 6.28 -3.25 2.61
N LEU A 221 7.33 -4.06 2.64
CA LEU A 221 8.02 -4.46 3.89
C LEU A 221 9.23 -3.57 4.16
N TYR A 222 9.34 -3.09 5.40
CA TYR A 222 10.49 -2.35 5.92
C TYR A 222 11.36 -3.25 6.77
N ASP A 223 12.22 -4.03 6.10
CA ASP A 223 13.25 -4.81 6.78
C ASP A 223 14.37 -3.89 7.27
N ARG A 224 14.49 -3.74 8.59
CA ARG A 224 15.44 -2.82 9.24
C ARG A 224 16.88 -3.05 8.82
N ASP A 225 17.26 -4.30 8.54
CA ASP A 225 18.62 -4.65 8.15
C ASP A 225 18.90 -4.37 6.67
N ARG A 226 17.83 -4.21 5.87
CA ARG A 226 17.92 -4.04 4.42
C ARG A 226 17.51 -2.66 3.90
N ILE A 227 16.84 -1.84 4.71
CA ILE A 227 16.37 -0.49 4.32
C ILE A 227 17.45 0.31 3.59
N VAL A 228 18.65 0.41 4.17
CA VAL A 228 19.75 1.19 3.58
C VAL A 228 20.19 0.60 2.23
N SER A 229 20.46 -0.71 2.19
CA SER A 229 20.89 -1.39 0.97
C SER A 229 19.84 -1.34 -0.15
N ASN A 230 18.56 -1.48 0.19
CA ASN A 230 17.45 -1.40 -0.76
C ASN A 230 17.30 0.03 -1.29
N HIS A 231 17.38 1.03 -0.41
CA HIS A 231 17.33 2.44 -0.78
C HIS A 231 18.45 2.78 -1.76
N GLU A 232 19.70 2.41 -1.45
CA GLU A 232 20.86 2.68 -2.31
C GLU A 232 20.73 2.00 -3.67
N ALA A 233 20.33 0.72 -3.71
CA ALA A 233 20.13 -0.02 -4.95
C ALA A 233 19.01 0.59 -5.82
N TYR A 234 17.92 1.04 -5.20
CA TYR A 234 16.82 1.69 -5.90
C TYR A 234 17.22 3.08 -6.44
N VAL A 235 17.84 3.92 -5.62
CA VAL A 235 18.22 5.29 -6.01
C VAL A 235 19.33 5.30 -7.07
N ARG A 236 20.34 4.43 -6.92
CA ARG A 236 21.50 4.39 -7.83
C ARG A 236 21.20 3.64 -9.12
N ASP A 237 20.61 2.44 -9.00
CA ASP A 237 20.55 1.47 -10.10
C ASP A 237 19.09 1.20 -10.56
N GLY A 238 18.09 1.79 -9.90
CA GLY A 238 16.67 1.54 -10.20
C GLY A 238 16.24 0.09 -9.89
N VAL A 239 16.99 -0.61 -9.04
CA VAL A 239 16.71 -1.99 -8.62
C VAL A 239 15.59 -1.98 -7.59
N ILE A 240 14.56 -2.78 -7.84
CA ILE A 240 13.40 -2.91 -6.96
C ILE A 240 13.58 -4.17 -6.13
N ALA A 241 13.62 -4.02 -4.80
CA ALA A 241 13.65 -5.16 -3.89
C ALA A 241 12.26 -5.81 -3.83
N THR A 242 12.20 -7.13 -3.96
CA THR A 242 10.94 -7.90 -3.93
C THR A 242 11.09 -9.15 -3.07
N SER A 243 9.98 -9.66 -2.54
CA SER A 243 9.93 -11.03 -2.00
C SER A 243 10.13 -12.06 -3.12
N ALA A 244 10.46 -13.31 -2.75
CA ALA A 244 10.56 -14.41 -3.70
C ALA A 244 9.22 -14.71 -4.40
N ALA A 245 8.11 -14.53 -3.69
CA ALA A 245 6.77 -14.73 -4.23
C ALA A 245 6.43 -13.68 -5.31
N VAL A 246 6.76 -12.41 -5.05
CA VAL A 246 6.57 -11.32 -6.04
C VAL A 246 7.49 -11.51 -7.25
N ALA A 247 8.76 -11.86 -7.02
CA ALA A 247 9.70 -12.13 -8.11
C ALA A 247 9.27 -13.29 -9.03
N LYS A 248 8.51 -14.26 -8.50
CA LYS A 248 7.95 -15.35 -9.31
C LYS A 248 6.78 -14.89 -10.18
N LEU A 249 6.02 -13.89 -9.73
CA LEU A 249 4.87 -13.35 -10.46
C LEU A 249 5.29 -12.45 -11.62
N SER A 250 6.39 -11.71 -11.50
CA SER A 250 6.85 -10.82 -12.57
C SER A 250 7.58 -11.55 -13.71
N LYS A 251 8.18 -12.72 -13.43
CA LYS A 251 8.96 -13.50 -14.40
C LYS A 251 8.13 -14.44 -15.29
N GLY A 252 6.80 -14.34 -15.28
CA GLY A 252 5.90 -15.32 -15.88
C GLY A 252 4.78 -14.70 -16.70
#